data_AF-A0AAN6R708-F1
#
_entry.id   AF-A0AAN6R708-F1
#
_cell.length_a   1.000
_cell.length_b   1.000
_cell.length_c   1.000
_cell.angle_alpha   90.00
_cell.angle_beta   90.00
_cell.angle_gamma   90.00
#
_symmetry.space_group_name_H-M   'P 1'
#
loop_
_entity.id
_entity.type
_entity.pdbx_description
1 polymer ?
#
loop_
_entity_poly.entity_id
_entity_poly.type
_entity_poly.pdbx_seq_one_letter_code
_entity_poly.pdbx_strand_id
1 'polypeptide(L)'
;MKALVLIDLQNEFLDPRGRFPISNTSRDPLLNNISRLVAAFRAQKGEDGKQNLIIWIRSEYSNSDPNPALQPAIDEEDTNPSNSPPPAVQDHFLTGKHSGKTPCCAPGSDGANLHPAIQPLIDHEHDIILTKSWFSAFKDTPLATTLTSRQISHVYFAGLLSNVCVSATVSDSLQHHSSSWTTHVLTDCLGYRREKGHEHALHRFREMAAQPSAPCTLLTSHELLSTPTPTPTPALPTLYYVNGSIPSWRVLLALNEKRIPITKERMFVMSVPKPTRTPDFLAINPRGKTPVFIDSDPQRTKTHESLAILHYLETYYPEPKPLLPPVTDRAARARVLCMVQESENLHMKYDALEDAYWDAKRAKTFEEFAANVRPGLIETVVEELGFWDGYVVAARGAGKTFLAATEEMSLADCAVYPLLAYMCHRGLVFGERFGGLERYCADMEGLESVRGARPEGWGRRGKADVFCGR
;
A
#
# COMPACT_ATOMS: atom_id res chain seq x y z
N MET A 1 -14.03 8.94 3.89
CA MET A 1 -14.82 9.28 5.10
C MET A 1 -13.91 9.22 6.35
N LYS A 2 -14.12 10.09 7.34
CA LYS A 2 -13.33 10.11 8.60
C LYS A 2 -14.10 9.45 9.74
N ALA A 3 -13.41 8.90 10.73
CA ALA A 3 -14.01 8.41 11.98
C ALA A 3 -13.36 9.03 13.22
N LEU A 4 -14.18 9.42 14.21
CA LEU A 4 -13.75 9.83 15.55
C LEU A 4 -14.12 8.73 16.55
N VAL A 5 -13.12 8.16 17.22
CA VAL A 5 -13.28 7.10 18.22
C VAL A 5 -13.04 7.68 19.62
N LEU A 6 -14.08 7.72 20.44
CA LEU A 6 -14.11 8.32 21.77
C LEU A 6 -14.15 7.23 22.83
N ILE A 7 -13.08 7.11 23.62
CA ILE A 7 -12.84 5.95 24.49
C ILE A 7 -13.15 6.26 25.96
N ASP A 8 -13.97 5.40 26.58
CA ASP A 8 -14.16 5.27 28.03
C ASP A 8 -14.59 6.56 28.76
N LEU A 9 -15.40 7.40 28.11
CA LEU A 9 -15.97 8.62 28.70
C LEU A 9 -17.13 8.32 29.67
N GLN A 10 -16.86 7.44 30.63
CA GLN A 10 -17.81 6.88 31.58
C GLN A 10 -17.71 7.53 32.97
N ASN A 11 -18.78 7.39 33.77
CA ASN A 11 -18.86 7.90 35.13
C ASN A 11 -17.71 7.42 36.02
N GLU A 12 -17.23 6.19 35.82
CA GLU A 12 -16.10 5.61 36.57
C GLU A 12 -14.86 6.52 36.63
N PHE A 13 -14.64 7.30 35.57
CA PHE A 13 -13.50 8.19 35.41
C PHE A 13 -13.86 9.68 35.52
N LEU A 14 -15.04 10.08 35.04
CA LEU A 14 -15.44 11.48 34.91
C LEU A 14 -16.21 12.02 36.13
N ASP A 15 -16.94 11.15 36.84
CA ASP A 15 -17.65 11.52 38.06
C ASP A 15 -16.68 11.43 39.25
N PRO A 16 -16.60 12.46 40.13
CA PRO A 16 -15.77 12.40 41.34
C PRO A 16 -16.12 11.23 42.28
N ARG A 17 -17.33 10.67 42.16
CA ARG A 17 -17.81 9.50 42.91
C ARG A 17 -17.43 8.17 42.26
N GLY A 18 -16.88 8.20 41.04
CA GLY A 18 -16.28 7.03 40.40
C GLY A 18 -15.13 6.47 41.26
N ARG A 19 -14.76 5.21 41.04
CA ARG A 19 -13.69 4.54 41.79
C ARG A 19 -12.31 4.89 41.23
N PHE A 20 -12.25 5.36 39.99
CA PHE A 20 -11.01 5.73 39.32
C PHE A 20 -11.08 7.15 38.71
N PRO A 21 -11.50 8.17 39.49
CA PRO A 21 -11.73 9.49 38.95
C PRO A 21 -10.42 10.13 38.47
N ILE A 22 -10.52 10.91 37.41
CA ILE A 22 -9.46 11.84 36.98
C ILE A 22 -9.62 13.17 37.72
N SER A 23 -8.53 13.95 37.81
CA SER A 23 -8.58 15.29 38.41
C SER A 23 -9.36 16.28 37.53
N ASN A 24 -9.87 17.36 38.11
CA ASN A 24 -10.51 18.45 37.36
C ASN A 24 -9.57 19.06 36.30
N THR A 25 -8.26 19.12 36.60
CA THR A 25 -7.24 19.60 35.65
C THR A 25 -7.14 18.73 34.38
N SER A 26 -7.47 17.45 34.47
CA SER A 26 -7.56 16.57 33.31
C SER A 26 -8.97 16.56 32.70
N ARG A 27 -10.00 16.56 33.56
CA ARG A 27 -11.41 16.42 33.16
C ARG A 27 -11.94 17.61 32.39
N ASP A 28 -11.75 18.81 32.92
CA ASP A 28 -12.48 19.98 32.42
C ASP A 28 -11.99 20.39 31.02
N PRO A 29 -10.68 20.39 30.71
CA PRO A 29 -10.19 20.56 29.34
C PRO A 29 -10.69 19.46 28.39
N LEU A 30 -10.65 18.19 28.84
CA LEU A 30 -11.11 17.04 28.05
C LEU A 30 -12.58 17.21 27.63
N LEU A 31 -13.48 17.48 28.56
CA LEU A 31 -14.91 17.63 28.28
C LEU A 31 -15.19 18.83 27.37
N ASN A 32 -14.52 19.97 27.62
CA ASN A 32 -14.66 21.18 26.80
C ASN A 32 -14.19 20.96 25.36
N ASN A 33 -13.10 20.21 25.17
CA ASN A 33 -12.57 19.91 23.85
C ASN A 33 -13.43 18.89 23.11
N ILE A 34 -13.86 17.82 23.78
CA ILE A 34 -14.74 16.80 23.19
C ILE A 34 -16.09 17.39 22.78
N SER A 35 -16.71 18.23 23.61
CA SER A 35 -18.00 18.85 23.28
C SER A 35 -17.92 19.69 21.99
N ARG A 36 -16.88 20.53 21.87
CA ARG A 36 -16.66 21.34 20.66
C ARG A 36 -16.30 20.47 19.45
N LEU A 37 -15.43 19.49 19.65
CA LEU A 37 -14.98 18.58 18.61
C LEU A 37 -16.13 17.78 18.02
N VAL A 38 -16.97 17.14 18.84
CA VAL A 38 -18.07 16.29 18.36
C VAL A 38 -19.03 17.09 17.48
N ALA A 39 -19.45 18.27 17.95
CA ALA A 39 -20.34 19.13 17.19
C ALA A 39 -19.74 19.55 15.84
N ALA A 40 -18.48 19.99 15.84
CA ALA A 40 -17.81 20.46 14.63
C ALA A 40 -17.45 19.31 13.66
N PHE A 41 -16.98 18.18 14.18
CA PHE A 41 -16.62 17.00 13.38
C PHE A 41 -17.83 16.39 12.69
N ARG A 42 -19.00 16.43 13.34
CA ARG A 42 -20.29 16.02 12.75
C ARG A 42 -20.76 16.96 11.65
N ALA A 43 -20.52 18.26 11.81
CA ALA A 43 -20.87 19.28 10.81
C ALA A 43 -19.99 19.22 9.55
N GLN A 44 -18.76 18.69 9.66
CA GLN A 44 -17.90 18.42 8.51
C GLN A 44 -18.50 17.29 7.65
N LYS A 45 -18.68 17.54 6.35
CA LYS A 45 -19.04 16.51 5.37
C LYS A 45 -17.80 16.04 4.60
N GLY A 46 -17.74 14.76 4.28
CA GLY A 46 -16.75 14.21 3.36
C GLY A 46 -16.95 14.70 1.92
N GLU A 47 -15.93 14.54 1.08
CA GLU A 47 -15.99 14.90 -0.36
C GLU A 47 -17.06 14.11 -1.13
N ASP A 48 -17.39 12.91 -0.66
CA ASP A 48 -18.47 12.06 -1.16
C ASP A 48 -19.86 12.46 -0.64
N GLY A 49 -19.95 13.59 0.07
CA GLY A 49 -21.16 14.10 0.71
C GLY A 49 -21.60 13.30 1.94
N LYS A 50 -20.87 12.24 2.32
CA LYS A 50 -21.19 11.42 3.49
C LYS A 50 -20.75 12.08 4.78
N GLN A 51 -21.52 11.85 5.83
CA GLN A 51 -21.24 12.35 7.16
C GLN A 51 -20.08 11.56 7.78
N ASN A 52 -19.22 12.24 8.56
CA ASN A 52 -18.18 11.55 9.31
C ASN A 52 -18.79 10.62 10.38
N LEU A 53 -18.10 9.53 10.68
CA LEU A 53 -18.55 8.54 11.66
C LEU A 53 -18.05 8.89 13.06
N ILE A 54 -18.90 8.79 14.07
CA ILE A 54 -18.50 8.90 15.48
C ILE A 54 -18.78 7.55 16.16
N ILE A 55 -17.77 7.01 16.84
CA ILE A 55 -17.84 5.74 17.55
C ILE A 55 -17.51 5.99 19.02
N TRP A 56 -18.48 5.72 19.89
CA TRP A 56 -18.36 5.81 21.33
C TRP A 56 -18.01 4.43 21.89
N ILE A 57 -16.84 4.31 22.51
CA ILE A 57 -16.40 3.09 23.16
C ILE A 57 -16.68 3.20 24.66
N ARG A 58 -17.40 2.22 25.20
CA ARG A 58 -17.55 2.02 26.64
C ARG A 58 -16.83 0.75 27.06
N SER A 59 -16.29 0.74 28.26
CA SER A 59 -15.69 -0.45 28.87
C SER A 59 -16.64 -1.11 29.85
N GLU A 60 -16.68 -2.43 29.83
CA GLU A 60 -17.30 -3.23 30.88
C GLU A 60 -16.39 -4.42 31.22
N TYR A 61 -15.98 -4.50 32.49
CA TYR A 61 -15.07 -5.55 32.97
C TYR A 61 -15.78 -6.46 33.98
N SER A 62 -15.91 -7.75 33.65
CA SER A 62 -16.46 -8.77 34.55
C SER A 62 -15.38 -9.41 35.42
N ASN A 63 -15.65 -9.58 36.71
CA ASN A 63 -14.73 -10.22 37.69
C ASN A 63 -14.61 -11.76 37.54
N SER A 64 -15.34 -12.38 36.60
CA SER A 64 -15.43 -13.84 36.45
C SER A 64 -14.43 -14.47 35.48
N ASP A 65 -13.51 -13.69 34.91
CA ASP A 65 -12.59 -14.20 33.89
C ASP A 65 -11.31 -14.83 34.50
N PRO A 66 -10.90 -16.04 34.08
CA PRO A 66 -9.74 -16.76 34.62
C PRO A 66 -8.37 -16.23 34.11
N ASN A 67 -8.35 -15.21 33.26
CA ASN A 67 -7.12 -14.66 32.69
C ASN A 67 -6.41 -13.70 33.66
N PRO A 68 -5.06 -13.77 33.79
CA PRO A 68 -4.34 -12.99 34.79
C PRO A 68 -4.50 -11.49 34.54
N ALA A 69 -4.68 -10.74 35.63
CA ALA A 69 -4.67 -9.30 35.63
C ALA A 69 -3.32 -8.78 35.11
N LEU A 70 -3.35 -8.06 34.00
CA LEU A 70 -2.31 -7.06 33.77
C LEU A 70 -2.78 -5.83 34.52
N GLN A 71 -2.37 -5.72 35.79
CA GLN A 71 -2.34 -4.42 36.41
C GLN A 71 -1.35 -3.59 35.57
N PRO A 72 -1.79 -2.56 34.82
CA PRO A 72 -0.84 -1.54 34.40
C PRO A 72 -0.21 -1.05 35.70
N ALA A 73 1.12 -0.98 35.78
CA ALA A 73 1.84 -0.55 36.98
C ALA A 73 1.05 0.58 37.66
N ILE A 74 0.26 0.22 38.65
CA ILE A 74 -0.32 1.18 39.56
C ILE A 74 0.91 1.42 40.38
N ASP A 75 1.67 2.47 40.05
CA ASP A 75 2.92 2.75 40.76
C ASP A 75 2.55 2.83 42.24
N GLU A 76 2.82 1.73 42.95
CA GLU A 76 2.98 1.68 44.39
C GLU A 76 4.20 2.56 44.69
N GLU A 77 4.15 3.21 45.85
CA GLU A 77 5.11 4.20 46.30
C GLU A 77 6.56 3.82 46.00
N ASP A 78 7.35 4.84 45.62
CA ASP A 78 8.80 4.81 45.47
C ASP A 78 9.49 3.87 46.47
N THR A 79 9.90 2.68 46.01
CA THR A 79 11.01 1.95 46.60
C THR A 79 11.94 1.37 45.53
N ASN A 80 13.02 2.11 45.30
CA ASN A 80 14.35 1.71 44.79
C ASN A 80 14.52 1.23 43.33
N PRO A 81 15.36 1.92 42.51
CA PRO A 81 15.72 1.48 41.17
C PRO A 81 17.02 0.67 41.20
N SER A 82 16.92 -0.67 41.29
CA SER A 82 18.02 -1.51 40.80
C SER A 82 17.54 -2.91 40.43
N ASN A 83 17.90 -3.33 39.21
CA ASN A 83 17.79 -4.67 38.64
C ASN A 83 16.37 -5.20 38.38
N SER A 84 15.78 -4.80 37.26
CA SER A 84 14.83 -5.65 36.53
C SER A 84 15.05 -5.47 35.02
N PRO A 85 15.10 -6.56 34.21
CA PRO A 85 15.23 -6.45 32.76
C PRO A 85 14.00 -5.75 32.16
N PRO A 86 14.13 -5.07 31.01
CA PRO A 86 12.96 -4.51 30.33
C PRO A 86 12.01 -5.65 29.92
N PRO A 87 10.70 -5.58 30.22
CA PRO A 87 9.80 -6.64 29.80
C PRO A 87 9.64 -6.56 28.28
N ALA A 88 10.26 -7.49 27.58
CA ALA A 88 9.76 -7.94 26.29
C ALA A 88 8.39 -8.55 26.55
N VAL A 89 7.28 -7.87 26.16
CA VAL A 89 6.11 -8.40 25.42
C VAL A 89 5.17 -7.22 25.10
N GLN A 90 5.12 -6.76 23.85
CA GLN A 90 4.15 -5.74 23.38
C GLN A 90 2.70 -6.28 23.32
N ASP A 91 2.53 -7.58 23.06
CA ASP A 91 1.22 -8.24 22.94
C ASP A 91 0.44 -8.32 24.25
N HIS A 92 1.12 -8.45 25.39
CA HIS A 92 0.42 -8.65 26.67
C HIS A 92 -0.39 -7.42 27.05
N PHE A 93 0.17 -6.21 26.93
CA PHE A 93 -0.51 -4.97 27.31
C PHE A 93 -1.84 -4.74 26.57
N LEU A 94 -1.92 -5.09 25.29
CA LEU A 94 -3.15 -4.98 24.48
C LEU A 94 -4.27 -5.90 25.02
N THR A 95 -3.86 -7.05 25.55
CA THR A 95 -4.74 -8.07 26.13
C THR A 95 -5.03 -7.86 27.63
N GLY A 96 -4.72 -6.70 28.20
CA GLY A 96 -5.01 -6.40 29.60
C GLY A 96 -6.50 -6.15 29.89
N LYS A 97 -6.90 -6.39 31.15
CA LYS A 97 -8.20 -6.02 31.76
C LYS A 97 -7.96 -5.46 33.16
N HIS A 98 -8.91 -4.69 33.69
CA HIS A 98 -8.93 -4.32 35.11
C HIS A 98 -9.49 -5.47 35.97
N SER A 99 -8.69 -6.48 36.29
CA SER A 99 -9.03 -7.49 37.30
C SER A 99 -8.33 -7.16 38.62
N GLY A 100 -9.05 -6.49 39.52
CA GLY A 100 -8.60 -6.13 40.85
C GLY A 100 -9.72 -6.25 41.88
N LYS A 101 -9.39 -6.12 43.17
CA LYS A 101 -10.37 -6.15 44.28
C LYS A 101 -11.48 -5.09 44.11
N THR A 102 -11.16 -3.99 43.43
CA THR A 102 -12.09 -2.91 43.08
C THR A 102 -12.44 -3.03 41.59
N PRO A 103 -13.65 -3.53 41.22
CA PRO A 103 -14.04 -3.57 39.82
C PRO A 103 -14.15 -2.15 39.24
N CYS A 104 -13.66 -2.01 38.00
CA CYS A 104 -13.71 -0.81 37.16
C CYS A 104 -14.80 -1.03 36.10
N CYS A 105 -15.70 -0.06 35.91
CA CYS A 105 -16.80 -0.14 34.95
C CYS A 105 -17.55 -1.49 35.03
N ALA A 106 -17.97 -1.91 36.22
CA ALA A 106 -18.68 -3.18 36.38
C ALA A 106 -19.98 -3.17 35.56
N PRO A 107 -20.33 -4.26 34.82
CA PRO A 107 -21.57 -4.34 34.07
C PRO A 107 -22.79 -3.98 34.92
N GLY A 108 -23.65 -3.10 34.41
CA GLY A 108 -24.86 -2.63 35.11
C GLY A 108 -24.63 -1.65 36.27
N SER A 109 -23.38 -1.29 36.58
CA SER A 109 -23.08 -0.26 37.58
C SER A 109 -23.23 1.15 37.01
N ASP A 110 -23.44 2.14 37.89
CA ASP A 110 -23.46 3.54 37.47
C ASP A 110 -22.13 3.99 36.84
N GLY A 111 -21.01 3.43 37.33
CA GLY A 111 -19.66 3.66 36.78
C GLY A 111 -19.53 3.27 35.31
N ALA A 112 -20.26 2.23 34.87
CA ALA A 112 -20.23 1.77 33.48
C ALA A 112 -21.06 2.64 32.51
N ASN A 113 -21.86 3.58 33.00
CA ASN A 113 -22.63 4.47 32.13
C ASN A 113 -21.74 5.58 31.55
N LEU A 114 -22.00 5.96 30.31
CA LEU A 114 -21.42 7.18 29.73
C LEU A 114 -21.84 8.40 30.56
N HIS A 115 -20.91 9.31 30.80
CA HIS A 115 -21.11 10.41 31.73
C HIS A 115 -22.23 11.36 31.28
N PRO A 116 -23.03 11.98 32.18
CA PRO A 116 -24.14 12.88 31.82
C PRO A 116 -23.74 14.06 30.92
N ALA A 117 -22.49 14.52 30.98
CA ALA A 117 -21.99 15.56 30.07
C ALA A 117 -21.76 15.06 28.63
N ILE A 118 -21.69 13.73 28.43
CA ILE A 118 -21.44 13.07 27.16
C ILE A 118 -22.72 12.59 26.50
N GLN A 119 -23.69 12.11 27.29
CA GLN A 119 -24.96 11.58 26.77
C GLN A 119 -25.66 12.52 25.76
N PRO A 120 -25.76 13.85 25.98
CA PRO A 120 -26.38 14.76 25.03
C PRO A 120 -25.62 14.95 23.72
N LEU A 121 -24.35 14.56 23.66
CA LEU A 121 -23.52 14.69 22.46
C LEU A 121 -23.73 13.54 21.48
N ILE A 122 -24.31 12.43 21.94
CA ILE A 122 -24.50 11.20 21.17
C ILE A 122 -25.72 11.37 20.27
N ASP A 123 -25.51 11.19 18.97
CA ASP A 123 -26.60 11.06 18.00
C ASP A 123 -26.94 9.57 17.86
N HIS A 124 -28.04 9.13 18.47
CA HIS A 124 -28.44 7.72 18.48
C HIS A 124 -28.86 7.18 17.10
N GLU A 125 -29.09 8.04 16.10
CA GLU A 125 -29.42 7.61 14.75
C GLU A 125 -28.16 7.38 13.90
N HIS A 126 -27.09 8.16 14.14
CA HIS A 126 -25.92 8.19 13.26
C HIS A 126 -24.61 7.69 13.91
N ASP A 127 -24.48 7.79 15.23
CA ASP A 127 -23.30 7.37 15.96
C ASP A 127 -23.37 5.87 16.34
N ILE A 128 -22.22 5.24 16.55
CA ILE A 128 -22.13 3.84 16.99
C ILE A 128 -21.65 3.79 18.44
N ILE A 129 -22.28 2.97 19.29
CA ILE A 129 -21.80 2.69 20.64
C ILE A 129 -21.31 1.24 20.69
N LEU A 130 -20.05 1.02 21.06
CA LEU A 130 -19.46 -0.31 21.24
C LEU A 130 -19.04 -0.52 22.68
N THR A 131 -19.28 -1.72 23.21
CA THR A 131 -18.79 -2.15 24.52
C THR A 131 -17.56 -3.04 24.35
N LYS A 132 -16.46 -2.67 25.02
CA LYS A 132 -15.23 -3.46 25.08
C LYS A 132 -15.03 -4.09 26.45
N SER A 133 -14.35 -5.24 26.48
CA SER A 133 -13.95 -5.91 27.73
C SER A 133 -12.44 -6.04 27.88
N TRP A 134 -11.66 -5.33 27.05
CA TRP A 134 -10.20 -5.29 27.06
C TRP A 134 -9.69 -3.85 27.09
N PHE A 135 -8.39 -3.63 27.25
CA PHE A 135 -7.82 -2.28 27.10
C PHE A 135 -7.95 -1.77 25.67
N SER A 136 -7.58 -2.57 24.66
CA SER A 136 -7.81 -2.21 23.25
C SER A 136 -9.29 -2.29 22.88
N ALA A 137 -9.79 -1.28 22.17
CA ALA A 137 -11.13 -1.29 21.61
C ALA A 137 -11.29 -2.18 20.37
N PHE A 138 -10.20 -2.65 19.76
CA PHE A 138 -10.27 -3.56 18.60
C PHE A 138 -10.49 -5.01 19.00
N LYS A 139 -9.96 -5.42 20.16
CA LYS A 139 -10.04 -6.81 20.61
C LYS A 139 -11.47 -7.19 20.99
N ASP A 140 -11.97 -8.24 20.33
CA ASP A 140 -13.30 -8.82 20.53
C ASP A 140 -14.46 -7.80 20.36
N THR A 141 -14.28 -6.80 19.50
CA THR A 141 -15.34 -5.88 19.09
C THR A 141 -15.42 -5.76 17.56
N PRO A 142 -16.51 -5.26 16.98
CA PRO A 142 -16.61 -5.04 15.54
C PRO A 142 -15.92 -3.74 15.09
N LEU A 143 -15.01 -3.13 15.87
CA LEU A 143 -14.41 -1.84 15.52
C LEU A 143 -13.66 -1.90 14.18
N ALA A 144 -12.75 -2.86 13.99
CA ALA A 144 -12.01 -3.01 12.73
C ALA A 144 -12.93 -3.24 11.52
N THR A 145 -13.90 -4.15 11.65
CA THR A 145 -14.84 -4.48 10.57
C THR A 145 -15.76 -3.30 10.24
N THR A 146 -16.16 -2.51 11.25
CA THR A 146 -16.92 -1.28 11.08
C THR A 146 -16.13 -0.23 10.31
N LEU A 147 -14.87 0.02 10.69
CA LEU A 147 -14.00 0.98 10.02
C LEU A 147 -13.72 0.59 8.56
N THR A 148 -13.42 -0.70 8.30
CA THR A 148 -13.18 -1.21 6.94
C THR A 148 -14.42 -1.18 6.07
N SER A 149 -15.56 -1.68 6.56
CA SER A 149 -16.81 -1.74 5.78
C SER A 149 -17.35 -0.36 5.42
N ARG A 150 -17.10 0.64 6.27
CA ARG A 150 -17.44 2.04 6.05
C ARG A 150 -16.39 2.81 5.24
N GLN A 151 -15.33 2.13 4.75
CA GLN A 151 -14.26 2.72 3.94
C GLN A 151 -13.65 3.97 4.62
N ILE A 152 -13.39 3.86 5.92
CA ILE A 152 -12.74 4.94 6.67
C ILE A 152 -11.29 5.06 6.21
N SER A 153 -10.86 6.30 5.94
CA SER A 153 -9.48 6.62 5.54
C SER A 153 -8.68 7.31 6.63
N HIS A 154 -9.33 7.93 7.61
CA HIS A 154 -8.68 8.55 8.77
C HIS A 154 -9.45 8.23 10.04
N VAL A 155 -8.75 7.74 11.06
CA VAL A 155 -9.31 7.44 12.39
C VAL A 155 -8.64 8.31 13.44
N TYR A 156 -9.43 9.08 14.17
CA TYR A 156 -8.98 9.98 15.24
C TYR A 156 -9.34 9.39 16.60
N PHE A 157 -8.35 9.16 17.45
CA PHE A 157 -8.53 8.60 18.79
C PHE A 157 -8.45 9.68 19.85
N ALA A 158 -9.43 9.66 20.76
CA ALA A 158 -9.55 10.55 21.92
C ALA A 158 -10.21 9.80 23.10
N GLY A 159 -10.10 10.35 24.31
CA GLY A 159 -10.76 9.81 25.50
C GLY A 159 -9.81 9.39 26.63
N LEU A 160 -10.17 8.31 27.33
CA LEU A 160 -9.62 7.92 28.62
C LEU A 160 -9.13 6.45 28.60
N LEU A 161 -8.14 6.05 29.39
CA LEU A 161 -7.03 6.89 29.88
C LEU A 161 -5.92 6.92 28.83
N SER A 162 -5.23 8.05 28.71
CA SER A 162 -4.18 8.24 27.70
C SER A 162 -3.13 7.13 27.70
N ASN A 163 -2.70 6.68 28.89
CA ASN A 163 -1.66 5.69 29.09
C ASN A 163 -2.15 4.24 29.15
N VAL A 164 -3.47 3.99 29.10
CA VAL A 164 -4.07 2.65 29.19
C VAL A 164 -4.86 2.35 27.92
N CYS A 165 -6.18 2.56 27.94
CA CYS A 165 -7.08 2.15 26.86
C CYS A 165 -6.81 2.89 25.55
N VAL A 166 -6.49 4.19 25.60
CA VAL A 166 -6.13 4.95 24.40
C VAL A 166 -4.81 4.44 23.81
N SER A 167 -3.77 4.31 24.65
CA SER A 167 -2.47 3.77 24.21
C SER A 167 -2.57 2.36 23.63
N ALA A 168 -3.36 1.48 24.25
CA ALA A 168 -3.59 0.12 23.74
C ALA A 168 -4.30 0.15 22.39
N THR A 169 -5.40 0.91 22.29
CA THR A 169 -6.20 1.00 21.05
C THR A 169 -5.40 1.60 19.90
N VAL A 170 -4.60 2.65 20.13
CA VAL A 170 -3.74 3.26 19.11
C VAL A 170 -2.65 2.28 18.66
N SER A 171 -2.04 1.55 19.60
CA SER A 171 -1.03 0.54 19.26
C SER A 171 -1.62 -0.57 18.40
N ASP A 172 -2.81 -1.05 18.73
CA ASP A 172 -3.54 -2.07 17.97
C ASP A 172 -3.95 -1.55 16.57
N SER A 173 -4.42 -0.30 16.49
CA SER A 173 -4.73 0.37 15.21
C SER A 173 -3.54 0.37 14.25
N LEU A 174 -2.32 0.59 14.73
CA LEU A 174 -1.11 0.57 13.89
C LEU A 174 -0.66 -0.85 13.52
N GLN A 175 -1.01 -1.86 14.33
CA GLN A 175 -0.68 -3.26 14.05
C GLN A 175 -1.64 -3.91 13.06
N HIS A 176 -2.75 -3.28 12.70
CA HIS A 176 -3.59 -3.72 11.60
C HIS A 176 -2.93 -3.42 10.23
N HIS A 177 -1.90 -4.19 9.87
CA HIS A 177 -1.08 -4.03 8.65
C HIS A 177 -1.86 -4.12 7.32
N SER A 178 -3.15 -4.48 7.36
CA SER A 178 -4.06 -4.54 6.21
C SER A 178 -5.12 -3.42 6.20
N SER A 179 -5.04 -2.45 7.12
CA SER A 179 -6.04 -1.38 7.24
C SER A 179 -5.85 -0.29 6.19
N SER A 180 -6.96 0.18 5.61
CA SER A 180 -7.00 1.28 4.64
C SER A 180 -7.00 2.69 5.26
N TRP A 181 -6.76 2.80 6.58
CA TRP A 181 -6.87 4.08 7.31
C TRP A 181 -5.54 4.55 7.90
N THR A 182 -5.41 5.86 8.03
CA THR A 182 -4.34 6.52 8.79
C THR A 182 -4.79 6.76 10.24
N THR A 183 -3.91 6.50 11.19
CA THR A 183 -4.18 6.64 12.63
C THR A 183 -3.78 8.04 13.12
N HIS A 184 -4.67 8.69 13.88
CA HIS A 184 -4.45 10.02 14.46
C HIS A 184 -4.78 10.01 15.95
N VAL A 185 -4.01 10.75 16.77
CA VAL A 185 -4.29 10.93 18.20
C VAL A 185 -4.51 12.41 18.48
N LEU A 186 -5.62 12.72 19.16
CA LEU A 186 -5.99 14.09 19.53
C LEU A 186 -5.47 14.42 20.91
N THR A 187 -4.28 15.03 20.96
CA THR A 187 -3.47 15.19 22.17
C THR A 187 -4.12 16.06 23.25
N ASP A 188 -4.95 17.03 22.87
CA ASP A 188 -5.73 17.89 23.76
C ASP A 188 -7.09 17.27 24.17
N CYS A 189 -7.43 16.09 23.62
CA CYS A 189 -8.66 15.34 23.93
C CYS A 189 -8.34 14.02 24.65
N LEU A 190 -7.25 14.00 25.43
CA LEU A 190 -6.84 12.84 26.23
C LEU A 190 -6.97 13.14 27.72
N GLY A 191 -7.68 12.28 28.44
CA GLY A 191 -7.71 12.36 29.90
C GLY A 191 -6.81 11.35 30.58
N TYR A 192 -6.45 11.65 31.82
CA TYR A 192 -5.45 10.92 32.58
C TYR A 192 -5.67 11.06 34.09
N ARG A 193 -5.26 10.04 34.85
CA ARG A 193 -5.32 10.08 36.32
C ARG A 193 -4.07 10.68 36.96
N ARG A 194 -2.90 10.44 36.37
CA ARG A 194 -1.59 10.90 36.83
C ARG A 194 -0.88 11.59 35.67
N GLU A 195 -0.36 12.78 35.91
CA GLU A 195 0.33 13.59 34.89
C GLU A 195 1.56 12.87 34.33
N LYS A 196 2.40 12.29 35.17
CA LYS A 196 3.56 11.48 34.74
C LYS A 196 3.18 10.35 33.77
N GLY A 197 2.06 9.67 34.04
CA GLY A 197 1.55 8.62 33.13
C GLY A 197 1.09 9.18 31.79
N HIS A 198 0.47 10.37 31.79
CA HIS A 198 0.09 11.08 30.59
C HIS A 198 1.29 11.50 29.74
N GLU A 199 2.32 12.07 30.37
CA GLU A 199 3.56 12.47 29.70
C GLU A 199 4.26 11.28 29.03
N HIS A 200 4.34 10.14 29.72
CA HIS A 200 4.86 8.90 29.13
C HIS A 200 4.03 8.42 27.94
N ALA A 201 2.70 8.52 28.00
CA ALA A 201 1.84 8.17 26.87
C ALA A 201 2.09 9.08 25.67
N LEU A 202 2.19 10.39 25.89
CA LEU A 202 2.51 11.36 24.84
C LEU A 202 3.89 11.10 24.22
N HIS A 203 4.89 10.75 25.04
CA HIS A 203 6.21 10.36 24.54
C HIS A 203 6.10 9.14 23.62
N ARG A 204 5.41 8.09 24.05
CA ARG A 204 5.19 6.88 23.24
C ARG A 204 4.47 7.20 21.93
N PHE A 205 3.44 8.05 21.95
CA PHE A 205 2.76 8.47 20.73
C PHE A 205 3.68 9.22 19.76
N ARG A 206 4.61 10.04 20.26
CA ARG A 206 5.63 10.72 19.42
C ARG A 206 6.62 9.72 18.83
N GLU A 207 7.06 8.74 19.61
CA GLU A 207 7.93 7.66 19.10
C GLU A 207 7.25 6.88 17.98
N MET A 208 5.95 6.56 18.14
CA MET A 208 5.15 5.89 17.11
C MET A 208 5.00 6.75 15.85
N ALA A 209 4.77 8.05 16.01
CA ALA A 209 4.65 8.99 14.88
C ALA A 209 5.96 9.19 14.11
N ALA A 210 7.12 8.96 14.74
CA ALA A 210 8.43 9.08 14.11
C ALA A 210 8.84 7.84 13.29
N GLN A 211 8.10 6.72 13.37
CA GLN A 211 8.43 5.48 12.66
C GLN A 211 8.01 5.57 11.19
N PRO A 212 8.92 5.36 10.21
CA PRO A 212 8.60 5.44 8.77
C PRO A 212 7.58 4.41 8.30
N SER A 213 7.42 3.31 9.04
CA SER A 213 6.60 2.15 8.69
C SER A 213 5.17 2.17 9.25
N ALA A 214 4.83 3.11 10.16
CA ALA A 214 3.54 3.14 10.84
C ALA A 214 3.05 4.60 10.99
N PRO A 215 2.22 5.11 10.06
CA PRO A 215 1.81 6.51 10.07
C PRO A 215 0.78 6.78 11.19
N CYS A 216 1.29 7.14 12.37
CA CYS A 216 0.52 7.80 13.42
C CYS A 216 0.77 9.31 13.34
N THR A 217 -0.27 10.14 13.35
CA THR A 217 -0.12 11.61 13.41
C THR A 217 -0.71 12.14 14.71
N LEU A 218 -0.02 13.08 15.34
CA LEU A 218 -0.49 13.75 16.55
C LEU A 218 -1.03 15.12 16.17
N LEU A 219 -2.24 15.42 16.62
CA LEU A 219 -2.94 16.66 16.33
C LEU A 219 -3.63 17.15 17.61
N THR A 220 -4.02 18.41 17.62
CA THR A 220 -5.03 18.97 18.52
C THR A 220 -6.40 18.95 17.86
N SER A 221 -7.46 19.03 18.65
CA SER A 221 -8.84 19.18 18.16
C SER A 221 -8.99 20.43 17.29
N HIS A 222 -8.31 21.52 17.65
CA HIS A 222 -8.28 22.73 16.85
C HIS A 222 -7.60 22.49 15.50
N GLU A 223 -6.43 21.84 15.45
CA GLU A 223 -5.76 21.55 14.18
C GLU A 223 -6.61 20.66 13.28
N LEU A 224 -7.27 19.63 13.80
CA LEU A 224 -8.21 18.80 13.05
C LEU A 224 -9.35 19.62 12.42
N LEU A 225 -9.89 20.60 13.16
CA LEU A 225 -11.00 21.42 12.70
C LEU A 225 -10.57 22.57 11.79
N SER A 226 -9.34 23.06 11.95
CA SER A 226 -8.77 24.22 11.25
C SER A 226 -7.93 23.84 10.03
N THR A 227 -7.50 22.59 9.89
CA THR A 227 -6.98 22.12 8.61
C THR A 227 -8.09 22.26 7.56
N PRO A 228 -7.90 23.06 6.48
CA PRO A 228 -8.70 22.85 5.29
C PRO A 228 -8.56 21.37 4.95
N THR A 229 -9.67 20.70 4.61
CA THR A 229 -9.65 19.29 4.18
C THR A 229 -8.42 19.11 3.32
N PRO A 230 -7.38 18.37 3.77
CA PRO A 230 -6.20 18.21 2.95
C PRO A 230 -6.73 17.62 1.66
N THR A 231 -6.52 18.31 0.54
CA THR A 231 -6.72 17.74 -0.78
C THR A 231 -6.08 16.36 -0.68
N PRO A 232 -6.85 15.25 -0.80
CA PRO A 232 -6.27 13.94 -0.65
C PRO A 232 -5.06 13.94 -1.57
N THR A 233 -3.88 13.62 -1.03
CA THR A 233 -2.77 13.26 -1.92
C THR A 233 -3.38 12.18 -2.81
N PRO A 234 -3.60 12.45 -4.10
CA PRO A 234 -4.37 11.54 -4.93
C PRO A 234 -3.68 10.19 -4.79
N ALA A 235 -4.44 9.18 -4.35
CA ALA A 235 -3.87 7.86 -4.13
C ALA A 235 -3.13 7.49 -5.42
N LEU A 236 -1.87 7.09 -5.30
CA LEU A 236 -1.13 6.71 -6.48
C LEU A 236 -1.63 5.34 -6.95
N PRO A 237 -1.80 5.11 -8.26
CA PRO A 237 -1.98 3.78 -8.78
C PRO A 237 -0.85 2.85 -8.31
N THR A 238 -1.16 1.58 -8.11
CA THR A 238 -0.21 0.56 -7.65
C THR A 238 0.17 -0.36 -8.80
N LEU A 239 1.47 -0.60 -9.01
CA LEU A 239 1.96 -1.61 -9.94
C LEU A 239 2.66 -2.73 -9.18
N TYR A 240 2.07 -3.92 -9.23
CA TYR A 240 2.75 -5.15 -8.84
C TYR A 240 3.59 -5.66 -10.00
N TYR A 241 4.91 -5.78 -9.81
CA TYR A 241 5.84 -6.08 -10.90
C TYR A 241 6.95 -7.05 -10.48
N VAL A 242 7.57 -7.69 -11.46
CA VAL A 242 8.80 -8.50 -11.25
C VAL A 242 9.97 -7.78 -11.89
N ASN A 243 11.02 -7.54 -11.12
CA ASN A 243 12.25 -6.94 -11.63
C ASN A 243 12.89 -7.84 -12.70
N GLY A 244 13.13 -7.30 -13.89
CA GLY A 244 13.70 -8.04 -15.03
C GLY A 244 12.69 -8.88 -15.82
N SER A 245 11.39 -8.81 -15.53
CA SER A 245 10.35 -9.44 -16.36
C SER A 245 10.00 -8.55 -17.55
N ILE A 246 10.05 -9.08 -18.78
CA ILE A 246 9.65 -8.39 -20.01
C ILE A 246 8.24 -7.76 -19.88
N PRO A 247 7.18 -8.52 -19.51
CA PRO A 247 5.85 -7.94 -19.29
C PRO A 247 5.82 -6.77 -18.30
N SER A 248 6.57 -6.87 -17.20
CA SER A 248 6.64 -5.81 -16.18
C SER A 248 7.34 -4.56 -16.72
N TRP A 249 8.41 -4.76 -17.49
CA TRP A 249 9.21 -3.69 -18.06
C TRP A 249 8.44 -2.90 -19.13
N ARG A 250 7.63 -3.56 -19.97
CA ARG A 250 6.71 -2.87 -20.91
C ARG A 250 5.88 -1.79 -20.21
N VAL A 251 5.26 -2.15 -19.09
CA VAL A 251 4.40 -1.25 -18.30
C VAL A 251 5.21 -0.15 -17.60
N LEU A 252 6.34 -0.50 -16.98
CA LEU A 252 7.22 0.47 -16.34
C LEU A 252 7.74 1.52 -17.34
N LEU A 253 8.07 1.11 -18.56
CA LEU A 253 8.52 2.03 -19.61
C LEU A 253 7.42 3.03 -19.97
N ALA A 254 6.20 2.56 -20.22
CA ALA A 254 5.07 3.43 -20.53
C ALA A 254 4.74 4.39 -19.37
N LEU A 255 4.73 3.91 -18.13
CA LEU A 255 4.49 4.76 -16.94
C LEU A 255 5.57 5.84 -16.78
N ASN A 256 6.84 5.52 -17.03
CA ASN A 256 7.93 6.49 -16.99
C ASN A 256 7.81 7.53 -18.11
N GLU A 257 7.50 7.12 -19.35
CA GLU A 257 7.34 8.06 -20.46
C GLU A 257 6.17 9.02 -20.22
N LYS A 258 5.05 8.48 -19.74
CA LYS A 258 3.85 9.25 -19.41
C LYS A 258 3.98 10.00 -18.08
N ARG A 259 5.10 9.84 -17.36
CA ARG A 259 5.39 10.47 -16.06
C ARG A 259 4.27 10.26 -15.04
N ILE A 260 3.67 9.07 -15.03
CA ILE A 260 2.58 8.73 -14.12
C ILE A 260 3.19 8.31 -12.77
N PRO A 261 2.93 9.05 -11.68
CA PRO A 261 3.43 8.66 -10.37
C PRO A 261 2.68 7.41 -9.89
N ILE A 262 3.43 6.41 -9.42
CA ILE A 262 2.88 5.13 -8.98
C ILE A 262 3.54 4.63 -7.70
N THR A 263 2.80 3.83 -6.93
CA THR A 263 3.37 2.93 -5.92
C THR A 263 3.84 1.65 -6.61
N LYS A 264 5.12 1.28 -6.42
CA LYS A 264 5.71 0.06 -6.99
C LYS A 264 5.80 -1.04 -5.94
N GLU A 265 5.15 -2.17 -6.20
CA GLU A 265 5.20 -3.36 -5.35
C GLU A 265 5.97 -4.48 -6.05
N ARG A 266 7.21 -4.71 -5.60
CA ARG A 266 8.10 -5.71 -6.20
C ARG A 266 7.75 -7.12 -5.70
N MET A 267 7.46 -8.00 -6.65
CA MET A 267 7.20 -9.41 -6.39
C MET A 267 8.46 -10.27 -6.54
N PHE A 268 8.93 -10.84 -5.44
CA PHE A 268 10.06 -11.76 -5.43
C PHE A 268 9.61 -13.19 -5.79
N VAL A 269 9.32 -13.45 -7.07
CA VAL A 269 8.73 -14.72 -7.54
C VAL A 269 9.57 -15.98 -7.33
N MET A 270 10.83 -15.82 -6.89
CA MET A 270 11.75 -16.92 -6.55
C MET A 270 11.80 -17.21 -5.04
N SER A 271 11.12 -16.44 -4.18
CA SER A 271 11.07 -16.69 -2.74
C SER A 271 10.10 -17.82 -2.39
N VAL A 272 10.25 -18.36 -1.17
CA VAL A 272 9.32 -19.32 -0.56
C VAL A 272 8.78 -18.72 0.74
N PRO A 273 7.46 -18.51 0.89
CA PRO A 273 6.42 -18.76 -0.12
C PRO A 273 6.54 -17.81 -1.32
N LYS A 274 6.02 -18.25 -2.48
CA LYS A 274 5.98 -17.42 -3.68
C LYS A 274 4.88 -16.34 -3.51
N PRO A 275 5.21 -15.04 -3.50
CA PRO A 275 4.26 -13.99 -3.15
C PRO A 275 3.07 -13.93 -4.12
N THR A 276 3.25 -14.32 -5.38
CA THR A 276 2.16 -14.34 -6.37
C THR A 276 1.22 -15.54 -6.23
N ARG A 277 1.43 -16.40 -5.23
CA ARG A 277 0.61 -17.57 -4.93
C ARG A 277 -0.10 -17.46 -3.58
N THR A 278 0.05 -16.35 -2.86
CA THR A 278 -0.69 -16.12 -1.62
C THR A 278 -2.19 -15.93 -1.92
N PRO A 279 -3.09 -16.27 -0.97
CA PRO A 279 -4.52 -16.03 -1.13
C PRO A 279 -4.83 -14.57 -1.48
N ASP A 280 -4.16 -13.62 -0.83
CA ASP A 280 -4.36 -12.18 -1.05
C ASP A 280 -4.02 -11.76 -2.48
N PHE A 281 -2.89 -12.23 -3.03
CA PHE A 281 -2.53 -11.88 -4.40
C PHE A 281 -3.40 -12.59 -5.43
N LEU A 282 -3.82 -13.83 -5.17
CA LEU A 282 -4.74 -14.55 -6.06
C LEU A 282 -6.14 -13.92 -6.10
N ALA A 283 -6.57 -13.25 -5.03
CA ALA A 283 -7.78 -12.42 -5.03
C ALA A 283 -7.63 -11.12 -5.87
N ILE A 284 -6.40 -10.71 -6.17
CA ILE A 284 -6.11 -9.60 -7.10
C ILE A 284 -6.04 -10.13 -8.54
N ASN A 285 -5.26 -11.19 -8.78
CA ASN A 285 -5.11 -11.84 -10.08
C ASN A 285 -5.16 -13.37 -9.94
N PRO A 286 -6.25 -14.02 -10.36
CA PRO A 286 -6.41 -15.47 -10.26
C PRO A 286 -5.31 -16.28 -10.98
N ARG A 287 -4.65 -15.69 -11.99
CA ARG A 287 -3.53 -16.35 -12.69
C ARG A 287 -2.23 -16.35 -11.86
N GLY A 288 -2.14 -15.51 -10.83
CA GLY A 288 -0.95 -15.36 -9.98
C GLY A 288 0.27 -14.89 -10.78
N LYS A 289 0.04 -14.01 -11.76
CA LYS A 289 1.07 -13.44 -12.66
C LYS A 289 1.20 -11.93 -12.46
N THR A 290 2.34 -11.40 -12.88
CA THR A 290 2.65 -9.96 -12.95
C THR A 290 2.97 -9.58 -14.40
N PRO A 291 2.80 -8.31 -14.81
CA PRO A 291 2.36 -7.17 -13.99
C PRO A 291 0.87 -7.19 -13.65
N VAL A 292 0.50 -6.50 -12.57
CA VAL A 292 -0.88 -6.09 -12.28
C VAL A 292 -0.87 -4.61 -11.93
N PHE A 293 -1.67 -3.83 -12.65
CA PHE A 293 -1.89 -2.42 -12.36
C PHE A 293 -3.23 -2.28 -11.63
N ILE A 294 -3.21 -1.64 -10.46
CA ILE A 294 -4.40 -1.27 -9.72
C ILE A 294 -4.50 0.25 -9.74
N ASP A 295 -5.51 0.74 -10.42
CA ASP A 295 -5.75 2.17 -10.53
C ASP A 295 -6.19 2.78 -9.19
N SER A 296 -6.06 4.10 -9.06
CA SER A 296 -6.53 4.87 -7.92
C SER A 296 -7.94 5.41 -8.07
N ASP A 297 -8.63 5.03 -9.16
CA ASP A 297 -10.05 5.30 -9.31
C ASP A 297 -10.85 4.68 -8.14
N PRO A 298 -12.05 5.21 -7.83
CA PRO A 298 -12.84 4.76 -6.68
C PRO A 298 -13.16 3.25 -6.67
N GLN A 299 -13.17 2.60 -7.83
CA GLN A 299 -13.43 1.16 -7.94
C GLN A 299 -12.17 0.30 -7.78
N ARG A 300 -10.98 0.92 -7.68
CA ARG A 300 -9.68 0.24 -7.63
C ARG A 300 -9.53 -0.74 -8.80
N THR A 301 -9.74 -0.22 -10.01
CA THR A 301 -9.78 -0.99 -11.25
C THR A 301 -8.48 -1.79 -11.41
N LYS A 302 -8.63 -3.10 -11.58
CA LYS A 302 -7.51 -4.05 -11.70
C LYS A 302 -7.31 -4.44 -13.16
N THR A 303 -6.17 -4.10 -13.73
CA THR A 303 -5.80 -4.47 -15.09
C THR A 303 -4.57 -5.38 -15.06
N HIS A 304 -4.65 -6.50 -15.77
CA HIS A 304 -3.58 -7.49 -15.92
C HIS A 304 -3.40 -7.81 -17.41
N GLU A 305 -2.30 -8.51 -17.75
CA GLU A 305 -1.73 -8.61 -19.10
C GLU A 305 -1.05 -7.30 -19.54
N SER A 306 0.26 -7.37 -19.85
CA SER A 306 1.08 -6.16 -20.05
C SER A 306 0.58 -5.29 -21.20
N LEU A 307 0.19 -5.88 -22.34
CA LEU A 307 -0.35 -5.14 -23.48
C LEU A 307 -1.73 -4.52 -23.19
N ALA A 308 -2.58 -5.20 -22.41
CA ALA A 308 -3.85 -4.64 -21.98
C ALA A 308 -3.64 -3.45 -21.02
N ILE A 309 -2.65 -3.54 -20.12
CA ILE A 309 -2.27 -2.41 -19.25
C ILE A 309 -1.77 -1.23 -20.09
N LEU A 310 -0.96 -1.46 -21.14
CA LEU A 310 -0.52 -0.39 -22.05
C LEU A 310 -1.72 0.36 -22.68
N HIS A 311 -2.72 -0.37 -23.18
CA HIS A 311 -3.93 0.24 -23.72
C HIS A 311 -4.77 0.94 -22.66
N TYR A 312 -4.86 0.39 -21.45
CA TYR A 312 -5.54 1.01 -20.33
C TYR A 312 -4.90 2.37 -19.98
N LEU A 313 -3.58 2.40 -19.83
CA LEU A 313 -2.84 3.64 -19.56
C LEU A 313 -3.04 4.66 -20.66
N GLU A 314 -3.02 4.25 -21.93
CA GLU A 314 -3.26 5.20 -23.03
C GLU A 314 -4.70 5.73 -23.07
N THR A 315 -5.68 4.92 -22.63
CA THR A 315 -7.09 5.33 -22.62
C THR A 315 -7.40 6.28 -21.47
N TYR A 316 -6.88 6.00 -20.26
CA TYR A 316 -7.26 6.72 -19.04
C TYR A 316 -6.20 7.71 -18.54
N TYR A 317 -5.00 7.66 -19.09
CA TYR A 317 -3.90 8.60 -18.81
C TYR A 317 -3.30 9.20 -20.09
N PRO A 318 -4.07 9.79 -21.02
CA PRO A 318 -3.54 10.22 -22.33
C PRO A 318 -2.44 11.29 -22.22
N GLU A 319 -2.53 12.17 -21.23
CA GLU A 319 -1.61 13.29 -20.99
C GLU A 319 -0.46 12.94 -20.01
N PRO A 320 0.66 13.70 -20.03
CA PRO A 320 1.01 14.77 -20.97
C PRO A 320 1.64 14.24 -22.28
N LYS A 321 1.85 12.93 -22.38
CA LYS A 321 2.49 12.28 -23.53
C LYS A 321 1.65 11.12 -24.05
N PRO A 322 0.81 11.32 -25.09
CA PRO A 322 0.08 10.23 -25.70
C PRO A 322 1.06 9.27 -26.40
N LEU A 323 0.86 7.96 -26.20
CA LEU A 323 1.70 6.92 -26.81
C LEU A 323 1.05 6.29 -28.05
N LEU A 324 -0.17 6.72 -28.40
CA LEU A 324 -0.77 6.46 -29.69
C LEU A 324 -0.91 7.75 -30.50
N PRO A 325 -0.71 7.68 -31.83
CA PRO A 325 -1.08 8.77 -32.74
C PRO A 325 -2.54 9.20 -32.54
N PRO A 326 -2.87 10.47 -32.78
CA PRO A 326 -4.20 11.00 -32.56
C PRO A 326 -5.24 10.19 -33.35
N VAL A 327 -6.47 10.14 -32.82
CA VAL A 327 -7.57 9.36 -33.44
C VAL A 327 -7.88 9.79 -34.88
N THR A 328 -7.52 11.01 -35.26
CA THR A 328 -7.64 11.55 -36.62
C THR A 328 -6.63 10.96 -37.60
N ASP A 329 -5.46 10.49 -37.14
CA ASP A 329 -4.48 9.78 -37.97
C ASP A 329 -4.66 8.26 -37.85
N ARG A 330 -5.70 7.77 -38.53
CA ARG A 330 -6.05 6.35 -38.53
C ARG A 330 -4.92 5.44 -39.02
N ALA A 331 -4.13 5.90 -40.00
CA ALA A 331 -3.09 5.09 -40.61
C ALA A 331 -1.91 4.90 -39.66
N ALA A 332 -1.42 5.98 -39.04
CA ALA A 332 -0.35 5.88 -38.05
C ALA A 332 -0.79 5.09 -36.82
N ARG A 333 -2.01 5.33 -36.33
CA ARG A 333 -2.55 4.61 -35.18
C ARG A 333 -2.66 3.11 -35.47
N ALA A 334 -3.12 2.72 -36.65
CA ALA A 334 -3.17 1.30 -37.06
C ALA A 334 -1.78 0.65 -37.07
N ARG A 335 -0.74 1.33 -37.59
CA ARG A 335 0.64 0.79 -37.56
C ARG A 335 1.13 0.52 -36.15
N VAL A 336 0.92 1.46 -35.22
CA VAL A 336 1.33 1.27 -33.82
C VAL A 336 0.57 0.09 -33.19
N LEU A 337 -0.75 0.02 -33.39
CA LEU A 337 -1.56 -1.08 -32.85
C LEU A 337 -1.14 -2.46 -33.39
N CYS A 338 -0.86 -2.57 -34.70
CA CYS A 338 -0.35 -3.80 -35.29
C CYS A 338 0.98 -4.21 -34.66
N MET A 339 1.94 -3.28 -34.55
CA MET A 339 3.26 -3.59 -33.97
C MET A 339 3.18 -3.94 -32.48
N VAL A 340 2.28 -3.33 -31.70
CA VAL A 340 2.02 -3.74 -30.31
C VAL A 340 1.65 -5.22 -30.25
N GLN A 341 0.74 -5.67 -31.12
CA GLN A 341 0.31 -7.07 -31.14
C GLN A 341 1.36 -8.01 -31.76
N GLU A 342 2.04 -7.58 -32.82
CA GLU A 342 3.11 -8.33 -33.47
C GLU A 342 4.29 -8.58 -32.52
N SER A 343 4.49 -7.74 -31.50
CA SER A 343 5.53 -7.96 -30.48
C SER A 343 5.44 -9.33 -29.80
N GLU A 344 4.26 -9.96 -29.77
CA GLU A 344 4.09 -11.32 -29.24
C GLU A 344 4.64 -12.40 -30.18
N ASN A 345 4.76 -12.16 -31.49
CA ASN A 345 5.44 -13.10 -32.40
C ASN A 345 6.90 -13.26 -31.96
N LEU A 346 7.60 -12.15 -31.76
CA LEU A 346 8.98 -12.12 -31.24
C LEU A 346 9.08 -12.71 -29.84
N HIS A 347 8.16 -12.36 -28.94
CA HIS A 347 8.12 -12.91 -27.59
C HIS A 347 8.01 -14.44 -27.60
N MET A 348 7.11 -14.99 -28.41
CA MET A 348 6.90 -16.43 -28.51
C MET A 348 8.12 -17.19 -29.05
N LYS A 349 8.83 -16.63 -30.04
CA LYS A 349 10.07 -17.24 -30.54
C LYS A 349 11.15 -17.23 -29.48
N TYR A 350 11.28 -16.12 -28.76
CA TYR A 350 12.26 -15.99 -27.70
C TYR A 350 11.96 -16.90 -26.50
N ASP A 351 10.71 -16.96 -26.05
CA ASP A 351 10.28 -17.82 -24.94
C ASP A 351 10.58 -19.29 -25.24
N ALA A 352 10.32 -19.76 -26.47
CA ALA A 352 10.65 -21.13 -26.88
C ALA A 352 12.16 -21.43 -26.74
N LEU A 353 13.02 -20.46 -27.07
CA LEU A 353 14.47 -20.58 -26.90
C LEU A 353 14.87 -20.57 -25.41
N GLU A 354 14.34 -19.64 -24.61
CA GLU A 354 14.67 -19.51 -23.19
C GLU A 354 14.17 -20.71 -22.38
N ASP A 355 12.96 -21.19 -22.62
CA ASP A 355 12.38 -22.35 -21.95
C ASP A 355 13.20 -23.62 -22.25
N ALA A 356 13.51 -23.87 -23.53
CA ALA A 356 14.32 -25.02 -23.92
C ALA A 356 15.74 -24.97 -23.31
N TYR A 357 16.33 -23.78 -23.21
CA TYR A 357 17.62 -23.58 -22.54
C TYR A 357 17.55 -24.00 -21.07
N TRP A 358 16.54 -23.54 -20.34
CA TRP A 358 16.41 -23.85 -18.91
C TRP A 358 15.97 -25.29 -18.66
N ASP A 359 15.15 -25.87 -19.52
CA ASP A 359 14.80 -27.30 -19.47
C ASP A 359 16.04 -28.17 -19.67
N ALA A 360 16.88 -27.87 -20.65
CA ALA A 360 18.12 -28.60 -20.87
C ALA A 360 19.09 -28.48 -19.69
N LYS A 361 19.16 -27.30 -19.05
CA LYS A 361 19.94 -27.12 -17.81
C LYS A 361 19.40 -27.97 -16.65
N ARG A 362 18.08 -27.99 -16.44
CA ARG A 362 17.42 -28.79 -15.38
C ARG A 362 17.57 -30.29 -15.61
N ALA A 363 17.35 -30.73 -16.84
CA ALA A 363 17.45 -32.11 -17.26
C ALA A 363 18.90 -32.62 -17.42
N LYS A 364 19.90 -31.72 -17.32
CA LYS A 364 21.32 -32.01 -17.55
C LYS A 364 21.62 -32.54 -18.97
N THR A 365 20.88 -32.07 -19.97
CA THR A 365 21.02 -32.43 -21.39
C THR A 365 21.56 -31.26 -22.23
N PHE A 366 22.33 -30.36 -21.59
CA PHE A 366 22.72 -29.08 -22.20
C PHE A 366 23.57 -29.22 -23.46
N GLU A 367 24.47 -30.22 -23.52
CA GLU A 367 25.35 -30.45 -24.68
C GLU A 367 24.56 -30.87 -25.93
N GLU A 368 23.62 -31.80 -25.76
CA GLU A 368 22.71 -32.25 -26.82
C GLU A 368 21.81 -31.10 -27.30
N PHE A 369 21.21 -30.36 -26.36
CA PHE A 369 20.42 -29.16 -26.67
C PHE A 369 21.25 -28.14 -27.47
N ALA A 370 22.46 -27.84 -27.00
CA ALA A 370 23.33 -26.83 -27.62
C ALA A 370 23.76 -27.22 -29.03
N ALA A 371 23.94 -28.52 -29.31
CA ALA A 371 24.33 -29.04 -30.61
C ALA A 371 23.15 -29.15 -31.59
N ASN A 372 21.99 -29.64 -31.13
CA ASN A 372 20.94 -30.14 -32.02
C ASN A 372 19.65 -29.29 -32.03
N VAL A 373 19.31 -28.64 -30.92
CA VAL A 373 18.02 -27.94 -30.77
C VAL A 373 18.20 -26.42 -30.81
N ARG A 374 19.17 -25.91 -30.07
CA ARG A 374 19.42 -24.48 -29.93
C ARG A 374 19.65 -23.74 -31.25
N PRO A 375 20.43 -24.26 -32.23
CA PRO A 375 20.65 -23.53 -33.48
C PRO A 375 19.36 -23.24 -34.24
N GLY A 376 18.43 -24.20 -34.29
CA GLY A 376 17.13 -24.01 -34.95
C GLY A 376 16.27 -22.98 -34.24
N LEU A 377 16.22 -23.01 -32.89
CA LEU A 377 15.48 -22.01 -32.12
C LEU A 377 16.07 -20.59 -32.29
N ILE A 378 17.41 -20.46 -32.31
CA ILE A 378 18.07 -19.19 -32.61
C ILE A 378 17.68 -18.71 -34.01
N GLU A 379 17.70 -19.58 -35.03
CA GLU A 379 17.31 -19.17 -36.39
C GLU A 379 15.87 -18.64 -36.43
N THR A 380 14.93 -19.26 -35.71
CA THR A 380 13.55 -18.73 -35.66
C THR A 380 13.44 -17.35 -35.00
N VAL A 381 14.29 -17.05 -34.01
CA VAL A 381 14.36 -15.71 -33.40
C VAL A 381 14.98 -14.73 -34.40
N VAL A 382 16.04 -15.14 -35.10
CA VAL A 382 16.76 -14.35 -36.09
C VAL A 382 15.89 -14.01 -37.31
N GLU A 383 15.10 -14.96 -37.82
CA GLU A 383 14.11 -14.71 -38.87
C GLU A 383 13.10 -13.64 -38.44
N GLU A 384 12.61 -13.75 -37.21
CA GLU A 384 11.66 -12.79 -36.65
C GLU A 384 12.29 -11.39 -36.48
N LEU A 385 13.52 -11.31 -35.96
CA LEU A 385 14.29 -10.06 -35.87
C LEU A 385 14.49 -9.38 -37.23
N GLY A 386 14.52 -10.15 -38.33
CA GLY A 386 14.57 -9.61 -39.69
C GLY A 386 13.38 -8.72 -40.05
N PHE A 387 12.16 -9.07 -39.62
CA PHE A 387 10.99 -8.22 -39.82
C PHE A 387 11.11 -6.91 -39.03
N TRP A 388 11.55 -7.00 -37.77
CA TRP A 388 11.72 -5.84 -36.90
C TRP A 388 12.84 -4.89 -37.37
N ASP A 389 13.96 -5.44 -37.85
CA ASP A 389 15.02 -4.63 -38.46
C ASP A 389 14.52 -3.94 -39.72
N GLY A 390 13.76 -4.65 -40.56
CA GLY A 390 13.08 -4.08 -41.73
C GLY A 390 12.17 -2.91 -41.37
N TYR A 391 11.39 -3.01 -40.29
CA TYR A 391 10.55 -1.92 -39.80
C TYR A 391 11.36 -0.71 -39.36
N VAL A 392 12.47 -0.93 -38.64
CA VAL A 392 13.36 0.17 -38.20
C VAL A 392 14.03 0.85 -39.40
N VAL A 393 14.55 0.06 -40.35
CA VAL A 393 15.17 0.59 -41.57
C VAL A 393 14.16 1.42 -42.38
N ALA A 394 12.93 0.93 -42.53
CA ALA A 394 11.87 1.67 -43.22
C ALA A 394 11.50 2.97 -42.51
N ALA A 395 11.37 2.96 -41.17
CA ALA A 395 11.09 4.15 -40.38
C ALA A 395 12.20 5.20 -40.55
N ARG A 396 13.47 4.79 -40.50
CA ARG A 396 14.62 5.68 -40.70
C ARG A 396 14.71 6.22 -42.11
N GLY A 397 14.41 5.40 -43.12
CA GLY A 397 14.30 5.84 -44.51
C GLY A 397 13.27 6.95 -44.70
N ALA A 398 12.22 6.96 -43.86
CA ALA A 398 11.22 8.02 -43.79
C ALA A 398 11.59 9.19 -42.85
N GLY A 399 12.82 9.23 -42.33
CA GLY A 399 13.30 10.27 -41.42
C GLY A 399 12.73 10.18 -40.00
N LYS A 400 12.26 8.99 -39.58
CA LYS A 400 11.69 8.75 -38.25
C LYS A 400 12.62 7.87 -37.41
N THR A 401 12.57 8.05 -36.09
CA THR A 401 13.49 7.39 -35.14
C THR A 401 12.87 6.16 -34.48
N PHE A 402 11.57 6.21 -34.21
CA PHE A 402 10.85 5.20 -33.43
C PHE A 402 10.12 4.18 -34.32
N LEU A 403 9.69 3.08 -33.70
CA LEU A 403 8.87 2.07 -34.37
C LEU A 403 7.57 2.69 -34.91
N ALA A 404 6.95 2.02 -35.86
CA ALA A 404 5.76 2.48 -36.58
C ALA A 404 5.92 3.82 -37.35
N ALA A 405 7.18 4.30 -37.50
CA ALA A 405 7.54 5.56 -38.12
C ALA A 405 6.91 6.77 -37.41
N THR A 406 6.96 6.79 -36.08
CA THR A 406 6.53 7.93 -35.25
C THR A 406 7.69 8.88 -34.94
N GLU A 407 7.36 10.14 -34.64
CA GLU A 407 8.33 11.16 -34.21
C GLU A 407 8.75 11.00 -32.75
N GLU A 408 7.82 10.56 -31.92
CA GLU A 408 8.01 10.30 -30.50
C GLU A 408 7.77 8.82 -30.18
N MET A 409 8.20 8.39 -29.00
CA MET A 409 8.01 7.02 -28.53
C MET A 409 6.52 6.66 -28.47
N SER A 410 6.18 5.47 -28.93
CA SER A 410 4.80 4.97 -29.00
C SER A 410 4.60 3.72 -28.15
N LEU A 411 3.36 3.21 -28.12
CA LEU A 411 3.07 1.91 -27.51
C LEU A 411 3.84 0.76 -28.17
N ALA A 412 4.18 0.86 -29.46
CA ALA A 412 4.96 -0.16 -30.16
C ALA A 412 6.37 -0.26 -29.56
N ASP A 413 7.02 0.87 -29.29
CA ASP A 413 8.32 0.92 -28.63
C ASP A 413 8.25 0.36 -27.20
N CYS A 414 7.21 0.71 -26.45
CA CYS A 414 6.97 0.18 -25.12
C CYS A 414 6.80 -1.35 -25.11
N ALA A 415 6.18 -1.89 -26.16
CA ALA A 415 5.94 -3.32 -26.31
C ALA A 415 7.20 -4.10 -26.72
N VAL A 416 8.05 -3.53 -27.59
CA VAL A 416 9.13 -4.26 -28.28
C VAL A 416 10.50 -4.05 -27.63
N TYR A 417 10.85 -2.82 -27.25
CA TYR A 417 12.19 -2.52 -26.73
C TYR A 417 12.59 -3.38 -25.52
N PRO A 418 11.71 -3.64 -24.52
CA PRO A 418 12.06 -4.53 -23.41
C PRO A 418 12.46 -5.94 -23.83
N LEU A 419 11.91 -6.49 -24.94
CA LEU A 419 12.33 -7.79 -25.46
C LEU A 419 13.73 -7.73 -26.03
N LEU A 420 13.99 -6.75 -26.89
CA LEU A 420 15.29 -6.56 -27.53
C LEU A 420 16.38 -6.39 -26.45
N ALA A 421 16.16 -5.50 -25.48
CA ALA A 421 17.09 -5.27 -24.39
C ALA A 421 17.27 -6.51 -23.50
N TYR A 422 16.20 -7.27 -23.24
CA TYR A 422 16.29 -8.54 -22.49
C TYR A 422 17.10 -9.59 -23.24
N MET A 423 16.88 -9.74 -24.56
CA MET A 423 17.66 -10.65 -25.40
C MET A 423 19.14 -10.27 -25.44
N CYS A 424 19.48 -8.98 -25.56
CA CYS A 424 20.88 -8.51 -25.46
C CYS A 424 21.49 -8.82 -24.09
N HIS A 425 20.73 -8.61 -23.00
CA HIS A 425 21.17 -9.01 -21.66
C HIS A 425 21.42 -10.52 -21.55
N ARG A 426 20.66 -11.33 -22.30
CA ARG A 426 20.79 -12.79 -22.44
C ARG A 426 21.75 -13.22 -23.54
N GLY A 427 22.42 -12.26 -24.16
CA GLY A 427 23.59 -12.47 -24.98
C GLY A 427 23.39 -12.45 -26.49
N LEU A 428 22.23 -12.02 -26.98
CA LEU A 428 22.04 -11.66 -28.38
C LEU A 428 23.03 -10.54 -28.77
N VAL A 429 23.65 -10.68 -29.94
CA VAL A 429 24.46 -9.63 -30.58
C VAL A 429 23.84 -9.34 -31.94
N PHE A 430 23.45 -8.08 -32.17
CA PHE A 430 22.85 -7.69 -33.45
C PHE A 430 23.82 -7.84 -34.62
N GLY A 431 25.06 -7.37 -34.43
CA GLY A 431 26.11 -7.39 -35.46
C GLY A 431 25.71 -6.64 -36.73
N GLU A 432 26.46 -6.88 -37.82
CA GLU A 432 26.17 -6.24 -39.12
C GLU A 432 24.81 -6.65 -39.70
N ARG A 433 24.26 -7.81 -39.29
CA ARG A 433 23.00 -8.34 -39.81
C ARG A 433 21.78 -7.51 -39.41
N PHE A 434 21.81 -6.88 -38.24
CA PHE A 434 20.69 -6.12 -37.67
C PHE A 434 21.12 -4.72 -37.20
N GLY A 435 21.86 -4.00 -38.06
CA GLY A 435 22.37 -2.67 -37.74
C GLY A 435 21.26 -1.63 -37.47
N GLY A 436 20.06 -1.83 -38.02
CA GLY A 436 18.89 -1.00 -37.73
C GLY A 436 18.47 -1.16 -36.26
N LEU A 437 18.26 -2.39 -35.82
CA LEU A 437 17.90 -2.70 -34.42
C LEU A 437 18.99 -2.32 -33.43
N GLU A 438 20.27 -2.52 -33.77
CA GLU A 438 21.38 -2.08 -32.92
C GLU A 438 21.30 -0.57 -32.67
N ARG A 439 21.13 0.21 -33.75
CA ARG A 439 21.01 1.66 -33.65
C ARG A 439 19.75 2.08 -32.91
N TYR A 440 18.62 1.42 -33.15
CA TYR A 440 17.36 1.67 -32.44
C TYR A 440 17.51 1.44 -30.93
N CYS A 441 18.11 0.33 -30.51
CA CYS A 441 18.33 0.03 -29.11
C CYS A 441 19.24 1.08 -28.45
N ALA A 442 20.30 1.52 -29.14
CA ALA A 442 21.19 2.57 -28.67
C ALA A 442 20.46 3.92 -28.50
N ASP A 443 19.61 4.30 -29.46
CA ASP A 443 18.82 5.53 -29.37
C ASP A 443 17.81 5.44 -28.20
N MET A 444 17.16 4.30 -28.01
CA MET A 444 16.24 4.04 -26.89
C MET A 444 16.94 4.11 -25.52
N GLU A 445 18.15 3.54 -25.37
CA GLU A 445 18.95 3.65 -24.13
C GLU A 445 19.35 5.09 -23.76
N GLY A 446 19.31 5.99 -24.74
CA GLY A 446 19.49 7.42 -24.55
C GLY A 446 18.35 8.10 -23.78
N LEU A 447 17.14 7.52 -23.79
CA LEU A 447 15.94 8.15 -23.24
C LEU A 447 15.87 8.04 -21.71
N GLU A 448 15.41 9.13 -21.09
CA GLU A 448 15.23 9.20 -19.63
C GLU A 448 14.22 8.15 -19.13
N SER A 449 13.11 7.96 -19.84
CA SER A 449 12.07 6.98 -19.51
C SER A 449 12.58 5.54 -19.54
N VAL A 450 13.40 5.21 -20.54
CA VAL A 450 14.06 3.91 -20.67
C VAL A 450 15.05 3.67 -19.53
N ARG A 451 15.83 4.69 -19.16
CA ARG A 451 16.75 4.61 -18.01
C ARG A 451 15.99 4.45 -16.68
N GLY A 452 14.89 5.18 -16.50
CA GLY A 452 14.03 5.09 -15.31
C GLY A 452 13.29 3.76 -15.17
N ALA A 453 13.03 3.07 -16.28
CA ALA A 453 12.38 1.77 -16.31
C ALA A 453 13.35 0.57 -16.29
N ARG A 454 14.67 0.81 -16.41
CA ARG A 454 15.68 -0.26 -16.50
C ARG A 454 15.63 -1.17 -15.26
N PRO A 455 15.65 -2.51 -15.44
CA PRO A 455 15.68 -3.44 -14.32
C PRO A 455 16.86 -3.19 -13.37
N GLU A 456 16.61 -3.30 -12.08
CA GLU A 456 17.62 -3.11 -11.04
C GLU A 456 18.74 -4.17 -11.19
N GLY A 457 19.99 -3.73 -11.10
CA GLY A 457 21.17 -4.57 -11.23
C GLY A 457 21.62 -4.86 -12.66
N TRP A 458 20.90 -4.36 -13.68
CA TRP A 458 21.22 -4.58 -15.10
C TRP A 458 22.19 -3.52 -15.66
N GLY A 459 23.37 -3.41 -15.04
CA GLY A 459 24.47 -2.56 -15.54
C GLY A 459 25.52 -3.30 -16.37
N ARG A 460 25.41 -4.64 -16.47
CA ARG A 460 26.31 -5.53 -17.19
C ARG A 460 25.50 -6.65 -17.85
N ARG A 461 26.11 -7.33 -18.83
CA ARG A 461 25.54 -8.54 -19.47
C ARG A 461 25.17 -9.57 -18.40
N GLY A 462 24.06 -10.28 -18.60
CA GLY A 462 23.59 -11.30 -17.69
C GLY A 462 24.56 -12.47 -17.59
N LYS A 463 24.51 -13.20 -16.47
CA LYS A 463 25.35 -14.39 -16.27
C LYS A 463 24.99 -15.54 -17.21
N ALA A 464 23.73 -15.64 -17.61
CA ALA A 464 23.27 -16.64 -18.55
C ALA A 464 23.33 -16.07 -19.97
N ASP A 465 24.10 -16.76 -20.82
CA ASP A 465 24.20 -16.48 -22.25
C ASP A 465 23.40 -17.54 -23.01
N VAL A 466 22.18 -17.18 -23.37
CA VAL A 466 21.23 -18.06 -24.08
C VAL A 466 21.64 -18.20 -25.54
N PHE A 467 22.19 -17.13 -26.12
CA PHE A 467 22.60 -17.05 -27.52
C PHE A 467 24.07 -17.46 -27.77
N CYS A 468 24.91 -17.45 -26.72
CA CYS A 468 26.38 -17.60 -26.81
C CYS A 468 27.06 -16.54 -27.72
N GLY A 469 26.53 -15.31 -27.75
CA GLY A 469 27.08 -14.23 -28.57
C GLY A 469 26.84 -14.35 -30.08
N ARG A 470 25.88 -15.19 -30.49
CA ARG A 470 25.46 -15.37 -31.88
C ARG A 470 24.16 -14.64 -32.20
#